data_AF-A0A0Q7N0D3-F1
#
_entry.id   AF-A0A0Q7N0D3-F1
#
_cell.length_a   1.000
_cell.length_b   1.000
_cell.length_c   1.000
_cell.angle_alpha   90.00
_cell.angle_beta   90.00
_cell.angle_gamma   90.00
#
_symmetry.space_group_name_H-M   'P 1'
#
loop_
_entity.id
_entity.type
_entity.pdbx_description
1 polymer ?
#
loop_
_entity_poly.entity_id
_entity_poly.type
_entity_poly.pdbx_seq_one_letter_code
_entity_poly.pdbx_strand_id
1 'polypeptide(L)'
;MLSVMLAVPDAGAAARWYAEAMGATTLWDLGSVVGLSIAGAPFFLGQPEGNNWDTPAGLGGRTVRVEIFVDDPDGFVARAVDTGADGGVDPVRDHRMPWGVHRQGGFIDPFGHLWLVGDRSPLARHPEGGRESP
;
A
#
# COMPACT_ATOMS: atom_id res chain seq x y z
N MET A 1 -11.17 11.06 -7.77
CA MET A 1 -9.80 10.79 -7.31
C MET A 1 -9.80 10.93 -5.81
N LEU A 2 -9.55 9.82 -5.10
CA LEU A 2 -9.38 9.78 -3.65
C LEU A 2 -7.92 9.39 -3.40
N SER A 3 -7.32 9.86 -2.31
CA SER A 3 -5.94 9.58 -1.97
C SER A 3 -5.79 9.48 -0.45
N VAL A 4 -4.64 8.99 -0.01
CA VAL A 4 -4.29 8.80 1.40
C VAL A 4 -3.00 9.56 1.73
N MET A 5 -2.81 9.85 3.01
CA MET A 5 -1.56 10.37 3.54
C MET A 5 -1.01 9.39 4.59
N LEU A 6 0.26 9.02 4.44
CA LEU A 6 0.96 8.08 5.31
C LEU A 6 1.85 8.85 6.28
N ALA A 7 1.75 8.49 7.56
CA ALA A 7 2.51 9.14 8.62
C ALA A 7 3.90 8.53 8.67
N VAL A 8 4.91 9.33 8.39
CA VAL A 8 6.31 8.85 8.39
C VAL A 8 7.16 9.74 9.29
N PRO A 9 8.20 9.19 9.94
CA PRO A 9 9.09 9.99 10.79
C PRO A 9 9.95 10.97 9.96
N ASP A 10 10.25 10.62 8.71
CA ASP A 10 11.05 11.42 7.77
C ASP A 10 10.46 11.23 6.35
N ALA A 11 9.88 12.30 5.80
CA ALA A 11 9.20 12.22 4.51
C ALA A 11 10.17 12.07 3.33
N GLY A 12 11.38 12.64 3.42
CA GLY A 12 12.39 12.53 2.37
C GLY A 12 13.02 11.13 2.32
N ALA A 13 13.30 10.53 3.48
CA ALA A 13 13.77 9.15 3.56
C ALA A 13 12.72 8.16 3.06
N ALA A 14 11.46 8.36 3.46
CA ALA A 14 10.36 7.57 2.96
C ALA A 14 10.18 7.71 1.45
N ALA A 15 10.23 8.92 0.90
CA ALA A 15 10.09 9.14 -0.54
C ALA A 15 11.14 8.38 -1.36
N ARG A 16 12.41 8.37 -0.90
CA ARG A 16 13.48 7.59 -1.54
C ARG A 16 13.18 6.09 -1.50
N TRP A 17 12.74 5.58 -0.35
CA TRP A 17 12.39 4.18 -0.21
C TRP A 17 11.22 3.80 -1.13
N TYR A 18 10.13 4.56 -1.16
CA TYR A 18 8.99 4.28 -2.05
C TYR A 18 9.38 4.34 -3.54
N ALA A 19 10.30 5.23 -3.93
CA ALA A 19 10.81 5.26 -5.29
C ALA A 19 11.60 3.98 -5.65
N GLU A 20 12.47 3.54 -4.74
CA GLU A 20 13.30 2.35 -4.92
C GLU A 20 12.49 1.05 -4.85
N ALA A 21 11.66 0.89 -3.82
CA ALA A 21 10.89 -0.31 -3.51
C ALA A 21 9.69 -0.51 -4.43
N MET A 22 8.96 0.57 -4.69
CA MET A 22 7.61 0.51 -5.27
C MET A 22 7.50 1.25 -6.60
N GLY A 23 8.61 1.80 -7.11
CA GLY A 23 8.64 2.56 -8.36
C GLY A 23 7.86 3.87 -8.30
N ALA A 24 7.72 4.46 -7.11
CA ALA A 24 7.04 5.73 -6.94
C ALA A 24 7.79 6.88 -7.61
N THR A 25 7.06 7.84 -8.17
CA THR A 25 7.59 9.09 -8.70
C THR A 25 7.20 10.27 -7.82
N THR A 26 8.15 11.16 -7.56
CA THR A 26 7.88 12.39 -6.83
C THR A 26 7.08 13.37 -7.69
N LEU A 27 5.95 13.81 -7.17
CA LEU A 27 5.11 14.85 -7.76
C LEU A 27 5.58 16.24 -7.30
N TRP A 28 5.83 16.39 -6.01
CA TRP A 28 6.31 17.61 -5.36
C TRP A 28 6.83 17.28 -3.96
N ASP A 29 7.64 18.17 -3.40
CA ASP A 29 8.30 18.00 -2.11
C ASP A 29 8.30 19.33 -1.34
N LEU A 30 7.76 19.33 -0.12
CA LEU A 30 7.71 20.47 0.80
C LEU A 30 8.56 20.25 2.06
N GLY A 31 9.44 19.23 2.07
CA GLY A 31 10.25 18.84 3.22
C GLY A 31 9.50 17.88 4.15
N SER A 32 8.56 18.37 4.95
CA SER A 32 7.78 17.54 5.88
C SER A 32 6.60 16.80 5.23
N VAL A 33 6.26 17.18 3.99
CA VAL A 33 5.18 16.57 3.21
C VAL A 33 5.65 16.36 1.78
N VAL A 34 5.46 15.15 1.26
CA VAL A 34 5.88 14.77 -0.11
C VAL A 34 4.72 14.13 -0.85
N GLY A 35 4.46 14.59 -2.07
CA GLY A 35 3.51 13.98 -2.98
C GLY A 35 4.19 12.95 -3.87
N LEU A 36 3.63 11.75 -3.92
CA LEU A 36 4.12 10.63 -4.72
C LEU A 36 3.02 10.07 -5.63
N SER A 37 3.45 9.37 -6.67
CA SER A 37 2.55 8.61 -7.55
C SER A 37 3.13 7.24 -7.87
N ILE A 38 2.30 6.20 -7.83
CA ILE A 38 2.63 4.86 -8.34
C ILE A 38 1.62 4.50 -9.40
N ALA A 39 2.07 4.21 -10.62
CA ALA A 39 1.20 3.86 -11.75
C ALA A 39 0.04 4.86 -11.98
N GLY A 40 0.26 6.15 -11.69
CA GLY A 40 -0.74 7.21 -11.85
C GLY A 40 -1.68 7.38 -10.64
N ALA A 41 -1.60 6.53 -9.61
CA ALA A 41 -2.34 6.69 -8.36
C ALA A 41 -1.55 7.58 -7.38
N PRO A 42 -2.07 8.75 -6.97
CA PRO A 42 -1.38 9.63 -6.05
C PRO A 42 -1.54 9.15 -4.60
N PHE A 43 -0.49 9.32 -3.80
CA PHE A 43 -0.52 9.22 -2.34
C PHE A 43 0.49 10.20 -1.74
N PHE A 44 0.35 10.49 -0.46
CA PHE A 44 1.14 11.52 0.21
C PHE A 44 1.87 10.95 1.41
N LEU A 45 3.04 11.50 1.70
CA LEU A 45 3.79 11.28 2.93
C LEU A 45 3.69 12.54 3.78
N GLY A 46 3.55 12.40 5.09
CA GLY A 46 3.56 13.52 6.01
C GLY A 46 4.25 13.17 7.32
N GLN A 47 5.08 14.09 7.81
CA GLN A 47 5.58 14.06 9.17
C GLN A 47 4.49 14.63 10.11
N PRO A 48 4.02 13.87 11.11
CA PRO A 48 2.98 14.35 12.02
C PRO A 48 3.46 15.57 12.83
N GLU A 49 2.70 16.66 12.78
CA GLU A 49 3.00 17.93 13.48
C GLU A 49 2.05 18.17 14.66
N GLY A 50 1.60 17.10 15.33
CA GLY A 50 0.69 17.18 16.49
C GLY A 50 -0.78 17.43 16.14
N ASN A 51 -1.18 17.14 14.90
CA ASN A 51 -2.53 17.31 14.36
C ASN A 51 -3.42 16.05 14.49
N ASN A 52 -3.32 15.33 15.62
CA ASN A 52 -4.16 14.17 15.99
C ASN A 52 -4.15 12.99 15.01
N TRP A 53 -3.03 12.80 14.31
CA TRP A 53 -2.64 11.55 13.65
C TRP A 53 -1.13 11.40 13.86
N ASP A 54 -0.60 10.19 13.78
CA ASP A 54 0.82 9.93 14.05
C ASP A 54 1.30 8.68 13.31
N THR A 55 2.60 8.44 13.32
CA THR A 55 3.28 7.27 12.75
C THR A 55 2.81 5.97 13.42
N PRO A 56 2.90 4.83 12.72
CA PRO A 56 2.64 3.53 13.34
C PRO A 56 3.44 3.26 14.62
N ALA A 57 4.70 3.70 14.65
CA ALA A 57 5.55 3.60 15.83
C ALA A 57 5.04 4.47 16.99
N GLY A 58 4.63 5.72 16.73
CA GLY A 58 4.08 6.63 17.74
C GLY A 58 2.79 6.13 18.38
N LEU A 59 1.94 5.43 17.61
CA LEU A 59 0.66 4.89 18.10
C LEU A 59 0.74 3.44 18.59
N GLY A 60 1.89 2.77 18.46
CA GLY A 60 2.06 1.37 18.84
C GLY A 60 1.25 0.39 17.99
N GLY A 61 0.89 0.77 16.76
CA GLY A 61 0.02 -0.03 15.90
C GLY A 61 -0.08 0.52 14.48
N ARG A 62 -0.62 -0.30 13.56
CA ARG A 62 -0.80 0.07 12.16
C ARG A 62 -1.85 1.17 12.03
N THR A 63 -1.52 2.25 11.35
CA THR A 63 -2.41 3.42 11.17
C THR A 63 -3.25 3.34 9.92
N VAL A 64 -2.78 2.58 8.93
CA VAL A 64 -3.45 2.38 7.65
C VAL A 64 -3.10 1.01 7.07
N ARG A 65 -4.07 0.45 6.34
CA ARG A 65 -3.88 -0.64 5.40
C ARG A 65 -4.15 -0.10 4.00
N VAL A 66 -3.18 -0.25 3.10
CA VAL A 66 -3.29 0.22 1.71
C VAL A 66 -3.31 -0.98 0.78
N GLU A 67 -4.20 -0.96 -0.21
CA GLU A 67 -4.24 -1.96 -1.27
C GLU A 67 -3.74 -1.34 -2.56
N ILE A 68 -2.76 -1.98 -3.19
CA ILE A 68 -2.28 -1.63 -4.52
C ILE A 68 -2.54 -2.77 -5.49
N PHE A 69 -3.07 -2.41 -6.65
CA PHE A 69 -3.44 -3.37 -7.69
C PHE A 69 -2.50 -3.24 -8.90
N VAL A 70 -1.73 -4.30 -9.15
CA VAL A 70 -0.68 -4.37 -10.17
C VAL A 70 -0.86 -5.61 -11.03
N ASP A 71 -0.13 -5.70 -12.14
CA ASP A 71 -0.21 -6.88 -13.01
C ASP A 71 0.63 -8.06 -12.49
N ASP A 72 1.70 -7.78 -11.73
CA ASP A 72 2.60 -8.78 -11.12
C ASP A 72 2.77 -8.53 -9.61
N PRO A 73 1.88 -9.11 -8.76
CA PRO A 73 1.97 -8.95 -7.31
C PRO A 73 3.23 -9.60 -6.72
N ASP A 74 3.67 -10.73 -7.26
CA ASP A 74 4.85 -11.47 -6.78
C ASP A 74 6.12 -10.64 -6.95
N GLY A 75 6.38 -10.14 -8.16
CA GLY A 75 7.55 -9.31 -8.44
C GLY A 75 7.54 -8.01 -7.64
N PHE A 76 6.36 -7.42 -7.44
CA PHE A 76 6.23 -6.19 -6.64
C PHE A 76 6.55 -6.43 -5.17
N VAL A 77 6.00 -7.50 -4.56
CA VAL A 77 6.31 -7.84 -3.15
C VAL A 77 7.78 -8.23 -2.99
N ALA A 78 8.33 -9.03 -3.91
CA ALA A 78 9.74 -9.43 -3.87
C ALA A 78 10.67 -8.20 -3.87
N ARG A 79 10.42 -7.24 -4.77
CA ARG A 79 11.17 -5.98 -4.82
C ARG A 79 11.08 -5.20 -3.52
N ALA A 80 9.89 -5.07 -2.95
CA ALA A 80 9.72 -4.35 -1.68
C ALA A 80 10.51 -5.01 -0.54
N VAL A 81 10.48 -6.34 -0.46
CA VAL A 81 11.24 -7.12 0.54
C VAL A 81 12.74 -6.97 0.35
N ASP A 82 13.24 -7.04 -0.89
CA ASP A 82 14.67 -6.84 -1.21
C ASP A 82 15.17 -5.44 -0.79
N THR A 83 14.26 -4.47 -0.74
CA THR A 83 14.53 -3.09 -0.26
C THR A 83 14.24 -2.88 1.22
N GLY A 84 14.02 -3.94 2.00
CA GLY A 84 13.90 -3.88 3.46
C GLY A 84 12.47 -3.81 4.01
N ALA A 85 11.44 -4.07 3.21
CA ALA A 85 10.11 -4.35 3.75
C ALA A 85 10.07 -5.71 4.47
N ASP A 86 9.19 -5.85 5.45
CA ASP A 86 8.88 -7.13 6.10
C ASP A 86 7.79 -7.87 5.31
N GLY A 87 8.20 -8.90 4.55
CA GLY A 87 7.31 -9.78 3.78
C GLY A 87 6.67 -10.91 4.59
N GLY A 88 6.88 -10.97 5.92
CA GLY A 88 6.40 -12.04 6.78
C GLY A 88 4.90 -12.00 7.09
N VAL A 89 4.17 -10.99 6.63
CA VAL A 89 2.75 -10.77 6.99
C VAL A 89 1.76 -11.66 6.25
N ASP A 90 1.86 -11.78 4.93
CA ASP A 90 1.01 -12.66 4.13
C ASP A 90 1.73 -13.00 2.81
N PRO A 91 2.09 -14.27 2.57
CA PRO A 91 2.71 -14.66 1.32
C PRO A 91 1.76 -14.46 0.15
N VAL A 92 2.31 -14.13 -1.02
CA VAL A 92 1.50 -14.01 -2.24
C VAL A 92 0.91 -15.36 -2.61
N ARG A 93 -0.42 -15.43 -2.68
CA ARG A 93 -1.16 -16.65 -3.00
C ARG A 93 -2.50 -16.33 -3.66
N ASP A 94 -3.11 -17.37 -4.21
CA ASP A 94 -4.44 -17.27 -4.79
C ASP A 94 -5.51 -17.36 -3.69
N HIS A 95 -6.43 -16.39 -3.69
CA HIS A 95 -7.60 -16.35 -2.83
C HIS A 95 -8.84 -16.65 -3.68
N ARG A 96 -9.67 -17.59 -3.24
CA ARG A 96 -10.94 -17.93 -3.92
C ARG A 96 -12.05 -17.05 -3.37
N MET A 97 -12.66 -16.27 -4.25
CA MET A 97 -13.71 -15.31 -3.91
C MET A 97 -14.95 -15.59 -4.78
N PRO A 98 -16.14 -15.10 -4.40
CA PRO A 98 -17.37 -15.36 -5.16
C PRO A 98 -17.31 -14.95 -6.63
N TRP A 99 -16.46 -13.98 -6.96
CA TRP A 99 -16.27 -13.47 -8.31
C TRP A 99 -15.09 -14.07 -9.08
N GLY A 100 -14.34 -15.01 -8.49
CA GLY A 100 -13.17 -15.61 -9.12
C GLY A 100 -11.94 -15.68 -8.22
N VAL A 101 -10.77 -15.83 -8.85
CA VAL A 101 -9.48 -15.93 -8.18
C VAL A 101 -8.85 -14.55 -8.10
N HIS A 102 -8.28 -14.23 -6.94
CA HIS A 102 -7.45 -13.05 -6.74
C HIS A 102 -6.11 -13.44 -6.16
N ARG A 103 -5.05 -13.12 -6.89
CA ARG A 103 -3.69 -13.31 -6.43
C ARG A 103 -3.26 -12.11 -5.60
N GLN A 104 -2.95 -12.34 -4.32
CA GLN A 104 -2.61 -11.27 -3.38
C GLN A 104 -1.65 -11.76 -2.29
N GLY A 105 -0.75 -10.89 -1.85
CA GLY A 105 -0.01 -10.99 -0.59
C GLY A 105 0.19 -9.61 0.03
N GLY A 106 1.19 -9.45 0.89
CA GLY A 106 1.51 -8.14 1.45
C GLY A 106 2.84 -8.05 2.16
N PHE A 107 3.19 -6.83 2.55
CA PHE A 107 4.38 -6.51 3.33
C PHE A 107 4.10 -5.36 4.30
N ILE A 108 4.94 -5.23 5.33
CA ILE A 108 5.01 -4.02 6.15
C ILE A 108 6.18 -3.18 5.63
N ASP A 109 5.91 -1.92 5.29
CA ASP A 109 6.98 -1.00 4.91
C ASP A 109 7.85 -0.61 6.12
N PRO A 110 9.06 -0.02 5.91
CA PRO A 110 9.94 0.36 7.01
C PRO A 110 9.34 1.36 8.02
N PHE A 111 8.21 1.98 7.68
CA PHE A 111 7.51 2.97 8.50
C PHE A 111 6.35 2.35 9.29
N GLY A 112 6.04 1.07 9.08
CA GLY A 112 5.05 0.31 9.83
C GLY A 112 3.66 0.24 9.20
N HIS A 113 3.50 0.69 7.95
CA HIS A 113 2.21 0.59 7.25
C HIS A 113 2.07 -0.77 6.56
N LEU A 114 0.84 -1.30 6.54
CA LEU A 114 0.53 -2.55 5.87
C LEU A 114 0.13 -2.28 4.42
N TRP A 115 0.87 -2.88 3.49
CA TRP A 115 0.56 -2.90 2.07
C TRP A 115 0.08 -4.29 1.66
N LEU A 116 -1.10 -4.35 1.06
CA LEU A 116 -1.58 -5.51 0.34
C LEU A 116 -1.38 -5.26 -1.15
N VAL A 117 -0.79 -6.24 -1.83
CA VAL A 117 -0.46 -6.15 -3.25
C VAL A 117 -1.22 -7.27 -3.94
N GLY A 118 -2.11 -6.89 -4.86
CA GLY A 118 -2.97 -7.84 -5.54
C GLY A 118 -3.07 -7.61 -7.04
N ASP A 119 -3.55 -8.61 -7.76
CA ASP A 119 -3.93 -8.44 -9.16
C ASP A 119 -5.17 -7.54 -9.30
N ARG A 120 -5.52 -7.14 -10.53
CA ARG A 120 -6.62 -6.20 -10.78
C ARG A 120 -8.03 -6.82 -10.66
N SER A 121 -8.16 -8.09 -10.29
CA SER A 121 -9.46 -8.80 -10.26
C SER A 121 -10.54 -8.17 -9.35
N PRO A 122 -10.21 -7.49 -8.23
CA PRO A 122 -11.24 -6.84 -7.40
C PRO A 122 -11.79 -5.54 -7.99
N LEU A 123 -11.15 -4.97 -9.01
CA LEU A 123 -11.50 -3.65 -9.55
C LEU A 123 -12.69 -3.69 -10.52
N ALA A 124 -13.11 -4.87 -10.97
CA ALA A 124 -14.30 -5.02 -11.78
C ALA A 124 -15.57 -4.92 -10.92
N ARG A 125 -16.66 -4.41 -11.52
CA ARG A 125 -17.98 -4.53 -10.92
C ARG A 125 -18.41 -5.99 -11.03
N HIS A 126 -18.62 -6.62 -9.88
CA HIS A 126 -19.13 -7.98 -9.82
C HIS A 126 -20.66 -7.94 -9.72
N PRO A 127 -21.39 -8.78 -10.47
CA PRO A 127 -22.83 -8.90 -10.29
C PRO A 127 -23.10 -9.31 -8.84
N GLU A 128 -24.10 -8.68 -8.20
CA GLU A 128 -24.51 -9.08 -6.86
C GLU A 128 -24.76 -10.59 -6.86
N GLY A 129 -24.09 -11.30 -5.96
CA GLY A 129 -24.27 -12.74 -5.82
C GLY A 129 -25.77 -13.02 -5.73
N GLY A 130 -26.27 -13.78 -6.69
CA GLY A 130 -27.62 -14.32 -6.61
C GLY A 130 -27.74 -14.99 -5.25
N ARG A 131 -28.55 -14.39 -4.36
CA ARG A 131 -29.03 -15.11 -3.20
C ARG A 131 -29.75 -16.32 -3.78
N GLU A 132 -29.21 -17.51 -3.56
CA GLU A 132 -30.02 -18.71 -3.70
C GLU A 132 -31.19 -18.53 -2.74
N SER A 133 -32.38 -18.29 -3.31
CA SER A 133 -33.64 -18.39 -2.58
C SER A 133 -33.83 -19.85 -2.16
N PRO A 134 -34.41 -20.12 -0.98
CA PRO A 134 -34.58 -21.46 -0.42
C PRO A 134 -35.41 -22.39 -1.31
#